data_AF-J9DNM3-F1
#
_entry.id   AF-J9DNM3-F1
#
_cell.length_a   1.000
_cell.length_b   1.000
_cell.length_c   1.000
_cell.angle_alpha   90.00
_cell.angle_beta   90.00
_cell.angle_gamma   90.00
#
_symmetry.space_group_name_H-M   'P 1'
#
loop_
_entity.id
_entity.type
_entity.pdbx_description
1 polymer ?
#
loop_
_entity_poly.entity_id
_entity_poly.type
_entity_poly.pdbx_seq_one_letter_code
_entity_poly.pdbx_strand_id
1 'polypeptide(L)'
;MGIVAYHPMTQLGPQESDCLGLKIDNPCVETDCQGMCILSKDTDGLGIGYRCICPIGQKLIDGKRCVDSTDYLLFSSNKVVRGIFPEIDQNSLSEAILPISPVSQRRIGMYFEVECDIHGNSFFYADIMDNTVYR
;
A
#
# COMPACT_ATOMS: atom_id res chain seq x y z
N MET A 1 5.62 8.67 3.80
CA MET A 1 4.93 8.38 2.53
C MET A 1 3.59 9.08 2.62
N GLY A 2 3.39 10.12 1.80
CA GLY A 2 2.23 11.02 1.94
C GLY A 2 1.22 10.75 0.84
N ILE A 3 -0.05 10.70 1.19
CA ILE A 3 -1.14 10.88 0.23
C ILE A 3 -1.16 12.37 -0.09
N VAL A 4 -0.98 12.74 -1.36
CA VAL A 4 -1.12 14.13 -1.80
C VAL A 4 -2.52 14.28 -2.36
N ALA A 5 -3.37 15.02 -1.65
CA ALA A 5 -4.66 15.45 -2.16
C ALA A 5 -4.44 16.73 -2.97
N TYR A 6 -4.83 16.73 -4.24
CA TYR A 6 -4.72 17.89 -5.14
C TYR A 6 -6.05 18.58 -5.35
N HIS A 7 -6.00 19.89 -5.58
CA HIS A 7 -7.17 20.72 -5.80
C HIS A 7 -7.54 20.76 -7.30
N PRO A 8 -8.83 20.66 -7.67
CA PRO A 8 -9.28 20.63 -9.07
C PRO A 8 -8.77 21.80 -9.92
N MET A 9 -8.63 23.00 -9.33
CA MET A 9 -8.14 24.20 -10.05
C MET A 9 -6.62 24.20 -10.35
N THR A 10 -5.85 23.29 -9.76
CA THR A 10 -4.39 23.21 -9.99
C THR A 10 -3.96 21.97 -10.76
N GLN A 11 -4.90 21.06 -11.04
CA GLN A 11 -4.61 19.81 -11.70
C GLN A 11 -4.79 19.99 -13.21
N LEU A 12 -3.75 19.68 -13.98
CA LEU A 12 -3.83 19.68 -15.43
C LEU A 12 -4.92 18.70 -15.87
N GLY A 13 -5.78 19.14 -16.78
CA GLY A 13 -6.83 18.35 -17.36
C GLY A 13 -6.65 18.18 -18.87
N PRO A 14 -7.64 17.57 -19.54
CA PRO A 14 -7.60 17.32 -20.97
C PRO A 14 -7.42 18.61 -21.81
N GLN A 15 -7.87 19.74 -21.27
CA GLN A 15 -7.87 21.05 -21.93
C GLN A 15 -6.47 21.63 -22.11
N GLU A 16 -5.54 21.24 -21.24
CA GLU A 16 -4.14 21.68 -21.29
C GLU A 16 -3.26 20.75 -22.15
N SER A 17 -3.82 19.66 -22.70
CA SER A 17 -3.09 18.66 -23.48
C SER A 17 -2.38 19.25 -24.70
N ASP A 18 -3.11 20.09 -25.46
CA ASP A 18 -2.61 20.70 -26.69
C ASP A 18 -1.50 21.73 -26.41
N CYS A 19 -1.63 22.50 -25.33
CA CYS A 19 -0.64 23.50 -24.92
C CYS A 19 0.68 22.87 -24.46
N LEU A 20 0.61 21.68 -23.86
CA LEU A 20 1.76 20.98 -23.31
C LEU A 20 2.33 19.91 -24.25
N GLY A 21 1.62 19.56 -25.33
CA GLY A 21 2.00 18.45 -26.21
C GLY A 21 1.99 17.10 -25.50
N LEU A 22 1.16 16.94 -24.46
CA LEU A 22 1.04 15.75 -23.62
C LEU A 22 -0.43 15.32 -23.61
N LYS A 23 -0.72 14.03 -23.69
CA LYS A 23 -2.11 13.54 -23.53
C LYS A 23 -2.47 13.48 -22.04
N ILE A 24 -3.41 14.33 -21.62
CA ILE A 24 -3.83 14.49 -20.22
C ILE A 24 -5.27 13.97 -20.05
N ASP A 25 -5.45 12.68 -20.32
CA ASP A 25 -6.67 11.95 -20.02
C ASP A 25 -6.46 11.09 -18.78
N ASN A 26 -7.53 10.82 -18.02
CA ASN A 26 -7.46 9.87 -16.92
C ASN A 26 -7.57 8.43 -17.48
N PRO A 27 -6.46 7.67 -17.60
CA PRO A 27 -6.50 6.29 -18.10
C PRO A 27 -7.36 5.38 -17.22
N CYS A 28 -7.56 5.69 -15.94
CA CYS A 28 -8.32 4.84 -15.03
C CYS A 28 -9.81 4.73 -15.38
N VAL A 29 -10.33 5.56 -16.28
CA VAL A 29 -11.73 5.54 -16.70
C VAL A 29 -12.05 4.28 -17.52
N GLU A 30 -11.12 3.82 -18.35
CA GLU A 30 -11.32 2.66 -19.23
C GLU A 30 -10.69 1.38 -18.68
N THR A 31 -9.99 1.46 -17.55
CA THR A 31 -9.24 0.33 -17.00
C THR A 31 -10.05 -0.47 -16.00
N ASP A 32 -10.01 -1.79 -16.14
CA ASP A 32 -10.67 -2.72 -15.24
C ASP A 32 -9.68 -3.26 -14.18
N CYS A 33 -9.29 -2.39 -13.23
CA CYS A 33 -8.50 -2.81 -12.06
C CYS A 33 -9.43 -3.41 -11.01
N GLN A 34 -9.14 -4.61 -10.49
CA GLN A 34 -9.91 -5.20 -9.38
C GLN A 34 -9.73 -4.42 -8.07
N GLY A 35 -8.52 -3.90 -7.84
CA GLY A 35 -8.20 -3.05 -6.69
C GLY A 35 -8.33 -1.56 -7.01
N MET A 36 -7.31 -0.78 -6.67
CA MET A 36 -7.27 0.65 -6.97
C MET A 36 -6.48 0.92 -8.25
N CYS A 37 -6.93 1.89 -9.05
CA CYS A 37 -6.16 2.42 -10.17
C CYS A 37 -5.42 3.69 -9.73
N ILE A 38 -4.09 3.68 -9.81
CA ILE A 38 -3.24 4.82 -9.47
C ILE A 38 -2.62 5.37 -10.75
N LEU A 39 -2.73 6.69 -10.93
CA LEU A 39 -2.06 7.39 -12.00
C LEU A 39 -0.54 7.32 -11.83
N SER A 40 0.15 7.01 -12.91
CA SER A 40 1.61 6.95 -12.96
C SER A 40 2.13 7.68 -14.19
N LYS A 41 3.45 7.79 -14.31
CA LYS A 41 4.04 8.20 -15.58
C LYS A 41 3.78 7.10 -16.62
N ASP A 42 3.44 7.50 -17.83
CA ASP A 42 3.32 6.59 -18.96
C ASP A 42 4.67 5.95 -19.32
N THR A 43 4.66 4.77 -19.94
CA THR A 43 5.90 4.04 -20.29
C THR A 43 6.78 4.81 -21.26
N ASP A 44 6.17 5.59 -22.15
CA ASP A 44 6.87 6.44 -23.12
C ASP A 44 7.21 7.82 -22.55
N GLY A 45 6.77 8.09 -21.32
CA GLY A 45 7.08 9.31 -20.57
C GLY A 45 6.48 10.61 -21.11
N LEU A 46 5.64 10.52 -22.16
CA LEU A 46 4.98 11.63 -22.85
C LEU A 46 3.48 11.74 -22.52
N GLY A 47 3.04 11.12 -21.42
CA GLY A 47 1.64 11.14 -21.01
C GLY A 47 1.38 10.63 -19.59
N ILE A 48 0.09 10.56 -19.25
CA ILE A 48 -0.39 9.99 -17.99
C ILE A 48 -0.68 8.50 -18.19
N GLY A 49 0.08 7.66 -17.51
CA GLY A 49 -0.14 6.22 -17.43
C GLY A 49 -0.92 5.84 -16.17
N TYR A 50 -1.08 4.53 -15.97
CA TYR A 50 -1.69 4.00 -14.77
C TYR A 50 -1.03 2.70 -14.32
N ARG A 51 -1.26 2.37 -13.06
CA ARG A 51 -0.99 1.04 -12.51
C ARG A 51 -2.12 0.62 -11.59
N CYS A 52 -2.57 -0.63 -11.74
CA CYS A 52 -3.46 -1.24 -10.78
C CYS A 52 -2.68 -1.65 -9.53
N ILE A 53 -3.28 -1.47 -8.36
CA ILE A 53 -2.72 -1.89 -7.08
C ILE A 53 -3.77 -2.63 -6.27
N CYS A 54 -3.31 -3.53 -5.39
CA CYS A 54 -4.21 -4.28 -4.51
C CYS A 54 -4.25 -3.67 -3.11
N PRO A 55 -5.35 -3.89 -2.38
CA PRO A 55 -5.40 -3.62 -0.95
C PRO A 55 -4.30 -4.35 -0.17
N ILE A 56 -4.02 -3.87 1.04
CA ILE A 56 -3.09 -4.52 1.97
C ILE A 56 -3.52 -5.97 2.19
N GLY A 57 -2.56 -6.89 2.16
CA GLY A 57 -2.80 -8.34 2.30
C GLY A 57 -3.06 -9.08 0.98
N GLN A 58 -3.12 -8.36 -0.14
CA GLN A 58 -3.33 -8.96 -1.45
C GLN A 58 -2.17 -8.68 -2.40
N LYS A 59 -1.85 -9.67 -3.23
CA LYS A 59 -0.86 -9.56 -4.31
C LYS A 59 -1.57 -9.28 -5.63
N LEU A 60 -0.93 -8.44 -6.46
CA LEU A 60 -1.39 -8.16 -7.82
C LEU A 60 -0.93 -9.27 -8.76
N ILE A 61 -1.87 -9.85 -9.50
CA ILE A 61 -1.65 -10.88 -10.52
C ILE A 61 -2.12 -10.33 -11.87
N ASP A 62 -1.37 -10.63 -12.93
CA ASP A 62 -1.61 -10.19 -14.31
C ASP A 62 -1.76 -8.67 -14.46
N GLY A 63 -1.21 -7.90 -13.52
CA GLY A 63 -1.26 -6.44 -13.52
C GLY A 63 -2.65 -5.83 -13.26
N LYS A 64 -3.69 -6.63 -12.95
CA LYS A 64 -5.07 -6.13 -12.75
C LYS A 64 -5.85 -6.80 -11.62
N ARG A 65 -5.60 -8.09 -11.35
CA ARG A 65 -6.37 -8.89 -10.38
C ARG A 65 -5.67 -8.95 -9.02
N CYS A 66 -6.44 -9.05 -7.97
CA CYS A 66 -5.96 -9.12 -6.59
C CYS A 66 -6.29 -10.48 -5.99
N VAL A 67 -5.29 -11.12 -5.40
CA VAL A 67 -5.42 -12.42 -4.73
C VAL A 67 -4.86 -12.34 -3.32
N ASP A 68 -5.52 -13.00 -2.38
CA ASP A 68 -5.01 -13.15 -1.03
C ASP A 68 -3.73 -14.00 -1.05
N SER A 69 -2.75 -13.65 -0.22
CA SER A 69 -1.48 -14.37 -0.13
C SER A 69 -1.03 -14.48 1.32
N THR A 70 -0.74 -15.71 1.76
CA THR A 70 -0.14 -16.00 3.07
C THR A 70 1.39 -15.98 3.04
N ASP A 71 1.99 -15.88 1.85
CA ASP A 71 3.44 -15.84 1.67
C ASP A 71 3.99 -14.43 1.90
N TYR A 72 4.11 -14.05 3.17
CA TYR A 72 4.66 -12.78 3.62
C TYR A 72 5.63 -12.97 4.78
N LEU A 73 6.49 -11.97 4.99
CA LEU A 73 7.41 -11.90 6.11
C LEU A 73 6.82 -11.01 7.21
N LEU A 74 6.67 -11.56 8.40
CA LEU A 74 6.14 -10.87 9.58
C LEU A 74 7.30 -10.52 10.52
N PHE A 75 7.34 -9.27 10.99
CA PHE A 75 8.38 -8.81 11.89
C PHE A 75 7.90 -7.67 12.80
N SER A 76 8.55 -7.58 13.96
CA SER A 76 8.36 -6.50 14.93
C SER A 76 9.59 -5.59 14.97
N SER A 77 9.38 -4.37 15.45
CA SER A 77 10.41 -3.41 15.79
C SER A 77 9.95 -2.58 16.98
N ASN A 78 10.83 -1.72 17.51
CA ASN A 78 10.55 -0.89 18.67
C ASN A 78 9.27 -0.03 18.59
N LYS A 79 8.70 0.20 17.41
CA LYS A 79 7.53 1.09 17.23
C LYS A 79 6.48 0.58 16.24
N VAL A 80 6.74 -0.54 15.56
CA VAL A 80 5.79 -1.07 14.57
C VAL A 80 5.90 -2.58 14.45
N VAL A 81 4.76 -3.24 14.30
CA VAL A 81 4.66 -4.61 13.77
C VAL A 81 4.24 -4.50 12.30
N ARG A 82 4.98 -5.14 11.39
CA ARG A 82 4.74 -5.09 9.95
C ARG A 82 4.77 -6.48 9.33
N GLY A 83 3.91 -6.66 8.33
CA GLY A 83 3.97 -7.81 7.42
C GLY A 83 4.23 -7.31 6.01
N ILE A 84 5.26 -7.84 5.33
CA ILE A 84 5.64 -7.42 3.98
C ILE A 84 5.73 -8.60 3.02
N PHE A 85 5.46 -8.36 1.74
CA PHE A 85 5.77 -9.27 0.64
C PHE A 85 7.21 -9.01 0.16
N PRO A 86 8.20 -9.85 0.52
CA PRO A 86 9.61 -9.56 0.27
C PRO A 86 9.98 -9.52 -1.21
N GLU A 87 9.18 -10.17 -2.06
CA GLU A 87 9.39 -10.23 -3.51
C GLU A 87 8.90 -8.97 -4.25
N ILE A 88 8.11 -8.11 -3.58
CA ILE A 88 7.57 -6.89 -4.17
C ILE A 88 8.56 -5.75 -3.91
N ASP A 89 9.37 -5.43 -4.93
CA ASP A 89 10.41 -4.38 -4.88
C ASP A 89 9.85 -2.94 -4.84
N GLN A 90 8.52 -2.80 -4.86
CA GLN A 90 7.84 -1.51 -4.68
C GLN A 90 7.57 -1.26 -3.20
N ASN A 91 8.57 -0.69 -2.50
CA ASN A 91 8.57 -0.42 -1.05
C ASN A 91 7.30 0.22 -0.48
N SER A 92 6.50 0.92 -1.28
CA SER A 92 5.25 1.58 -0.87
C SER A 92 4.04 0.67 -0.81
N LEU A 93 4.09 -0.50 -1.43
CA LEU A 93 2.91 -1.33 -1.74
C LEU A 93 3.14 -2.81 -1.52
N SER A 94 4.20 -3.16 -0.80
CA SER A 94 4.52 -4.51 -0.39
C SER A 94 3.85 -4.89 0.94
N GLU A 95 2.93 -4.10 1.50
CA GLU A 95 2.31 -4.39 2.80
C GLU A 95 1.34 -5.57 2.71
N ALA A 96 1.63 -6.62 3.46
CA ALA A 96 0.78 -7.79 3.65
C ALA A 96 -0.16 -7.64 4.86
N ILE A 97 0.23 -6.82 5.84
CA ILE A 97 -0.57 -6.57 7.04
C ILE A 97 -0.62 -5.06 7.27
N LEU A 98 -1.76 -4.57 7.75
CA LEU A 98 -1.88 -3.18 8.16
C LEU A 98 -0.88 -2.90 9.30
N PRO A 99 0.08 -1.98 9.13
CA PRO A 99 1.11 -1.76 10.15
C PRO A 99 0.49 -1.40 11.51
N ILE A 100 0.84 -2.17 12.54
CA ILE A 100 0.38 -1.89 13.91
C ILE A 100 1.37 -0.94 14.55
N SER A 101 0.86 0.21 15.00
CA SER A 101 1.62 1.23 15.70
C SER A 101 0.82 1.78 16.88
N PRO A 102 1.47 2.44 17.84
CA PRO A 102 0.78 2.97 19.01
C PRO A 102 -0.28 3.99 18.61
N VAL A 103 -1.51 3.83 19.12
CA VAL A 103 -2.65 4.70 18.79
C VAL A 103 -2.43 6.16 19.26
N SER A 104 -1.59 6.37 20.28
CA SER A 104 -1.28 7.69 20.82
C SER A 104 0.19 8.05 20.58
N GLN A 105 0.44 9.26 20.10
CA GLN A 105 1.80 9.83 19.98
C GLN A 105 2.52 9.93 21.33
N ARG A 106 1.78 9.96 22.45
CA ARG A 106 2.37 9.98 23.79
C ARG A 106 2.66 8.58 24.34
N ARG A 107 2.06 7.53 23.74
CA ARG A 107 2.31 6.16 24.15
C ARG A 107 3.53 5.64 23.40
N ILE A 108 4.54 5.26 24.16
CA ILE A 108 5.68 4.51 23.64
C ILE A 108 5.21 3.05 23.65
N GLY A 109 4.73 2.51 22.53
CA GLY A 109 4.60 1.05 22.38
C GLY A 109 5.96 0.46 22.05
N MET A 110 6.31 -0.70 22.57
CA MET A 110 7.56 -1.40 22.27
C MET A 110 7.23 -2.85 21.94
N TYR A 111 7.26 -3.18 20.65
CA TYR A 111 6.91 -4.50 20.17
C TYR A 111 8.18 -5.34 20.07
N PHE A 112 8.27 -6.36 20.92
CA PHE A 112 9.48 -7.19 21.00
C PHE A 112 9.38 -8.42 20.12
N GLU A 113 8.24 -9.11 20.17
CA GLU A 113 8.05 -10.41 19.54
C GLU A 113 6.75 -10.44 18.75
N VAL A 114 6.76 -11.19 17.65
CA VAL A 114 5.60 -11.47 16.82
C VAL A 114 5.64 -12.93 16.37
N GLU A 115 4.51 -13.62 16.49
CA GLU A 115 4.34 -15.01 16.05
C GLU A 115 3.06 -15.17 15.23
N CYS A 116 3.07 -16.07 14.24
CA CYS A 116 1.93 -16.31 13.37
C CYS A 116 1.27 -17.65 13.67
N ASP A 117 -0.05 -17.66 13.85
CA ASP A 117 -0.89 -18.85 13.84
C ASP A 117 -1.55 -19.01 12.46
N ILE A 118 -0.95 -19.88 11.66
CA ILE A 118 -1.38 -20.18 10.29
C ILE A 118 -2.76 -20.84 10.28
N HIS A 119 -3.10 -21.65 11.30
CA HIS A 119 -4.38 -22.37 11.34
C HIS A 119 -5.54 -21.44 11.71
N GLY A 120 -5.31 -20.54 12.65
CA GLY A 120 -6.29 -19.54 13.09
C GLY A 120 -6.34 -18.28 12.21
N ASN A 121 -5.51 -18.19 11.16
CA ASN A 121 -5.33 -17.00 10.31
C ASN A 121 -5.14 -15.73 11.16
N SER A 122 -4.27 -15.81 12.15
CA SER A 122 -4.04 -14.78 13.16
C SER A 122 -2.56 -14.65 13.45
N PHE A 123 -2.15 -13.54 14.03
CA PHE A 123 -0.81 -13.41 14.59
C PHE A 123 -0.92 -12.80 15.97
N PHE A 124 0.10 -13.00 16.78
CA PHE A 124 0.19 -12.48 18.13
C PHE A 124 1.41 -11.58 18.22
N TYR A 125 1.30 -10.50 18.98
CA TYR A 125 2.43 -9.62 19.23
C TYR A 125 2.47 -9.17 20.68
N ALA A 126 3.68 -9.08 21.22
CA ALA A 126 3.91 -8.67 22.60
C ALA A 126 4.26 -7.18 22.67
N ASP A 127 3.46 -6.39 23.39
CA ASP A 127 3.83 -5.03 23.80
C ASP A 127 4.34 -5.06 25.23
N ILE A 128 5.66 -4.89 25.39
CA ILE A 128 6.31 -4.96 26.70
C ILE A 128 6.07 -3.71 27.54
N MET A 129 5.57 -2.62 26.95
CA MET A 129 5.21 -1.41 27.69
C MET A 129 3.85 -1.57 28.39
N ASP A 130 2.94 -2.31 27.76
CA ASP A 130 1.62 -2.65 28.31
C ASP A 130 1.61 -4.03 29.03
N ASN A 131 2.75 -4.75 29.03
CA ASN A 131 2.91 -6.11 29.56
C ASN A 131 1.77 -7.06 29.10
N THR A 132 1.39 -6.95 27.83
CA THR A 132 0.23 -7.63 27.26
C THR A 132 0.58 -8.23 25.89
N VAL A 133 0.08 -9.45 25.65
CA VAL A 133 0.10 -10.08 24.34
C VAL A 133 -1.23 -9.84 23.65
N TYR A 134 -1.18 -9.30 22.44
CA TYR A 134 -2.33 -9.01 21.60
C TYR A 134 -2.44 -10.04 20.49
N ARG A 135 -3.64 -10.15 19.91
CA ARG A 135 -3.98 -10.90 18.71
C ARG A 135 -4.44 -9.95 17.62
#